data_AF-A0A258ESS8-F1
#
_entry.id   AF-A0A258ESS8-F1
#
_cell.length_a   1.000
_cell.length_b   1.000
_cell.length_c   1.000
_cell.angle_alpha   90.00
_cell.angle_beta   90.00
_cell.angle_gamma   90.00
#
_symmetry.space_group_name_H-M   'P 1'
#
loop_
_entity.id
_entity.type
_entity.pdbx_description
1 polymer ?
#
loop_
_entity_poly.entity_id
_entity_poly.type
_entity_poly.pdbx_seq_one_letter_code
_entity_poly.pdbx_strand_id
1 'polypeptide(L)'
;MQALWHGLKRARDTQVSPKTLAKTKELQKDEIIATVAIEGWLDTLDVALGGMIFDMGTENLLKISGVATVSRFQRPKVRDKSVYGFTGLRPASFAAILIWLERLGFDTHPEVFYEPLIEGIKLSKYIDEDELTCLWHSKETKRFQTREYFVDTETKITGVKREIVRGRNGLTIDIARSTDPLELIESLRIYR
;
A
#
# COMPACT_ATOMS: atom_id res chain seq x y z
N MET A 1 -7.17 9.68 -6.01
CA MET A 1 -7.32 8.83 -7.23
C MET A 1 -6.40 9.22 -8.36
N GLN A 2 -6.17 10.52 -8.61
CA GLN A 2 -5.21 10.97 -9.64
C GLN A 2 -3.83 10.32 -9.47
N ALA A 3 -3.28 10.37 -8.25
CA ALA A 3 -2.01 9.72 -7.93
C ALA A 3 -2.01 8.22 -8.31
N LEU A 4 -3.03 7.45 -7.90
CA LEU A 4 -3.17 6.03 -8.26
C LEU A 4 -3.19 5.83 -9.78
N TRP A 5 -3.97 6.63 -10.51
CA TRP A 5 -4.05 6.49 -11.97
C TRP A 5 -2.72 6.82 -12.65
N HIS A 6 -2.07 7.92 -12.27
CA HIS A 6 -0.76 8.29 -12.80
C HIS A 6 0.31 7.26 -12.45
N GLY A 7 0.26 6.70 -11.25
CA GLY A 7 1.08 5.57 -10.84
C GLY A 7 0.86 4.37 -11.75
N LEU A 8 -0.38 3.94 -11.97
CA LEU A 8 -0.71 2.78 -12.82
C LEU A 8 -0.25 2.98 -14.26
N LYS A 9 -0.36 4.19 -14.80
CA LYS A 9 0.16 4.55 -16.13
C LYS A 9 1.68 4.41 -16.23
N ARG A 10 2.40 4.61 -15.13
CA ARG A 10 3.87 4.56 -15.04
C ARG A 10 4.40 3.25 -14.45
N ALA A 11 3.50 2.35 -14.04
CA ALA A 11 3.86 1.10 -13.39
C ALA A 11 4.71 0.24 -14.33
N ARG A 12 5.84 -0.24 -13.83
CA ARG A 12 6.82 -1.05 -14.56
C ARG A 12 7.41 -2.12 -13.65
N ASP A 13 8.07 -3.11 -14.22
CA ASP A 13 8.74 -4.14 -13.43
C ASP A 13 9.80 -3.48 -12.58
N THR A 14 9.78 -3.80 -11.30
CA THR A 14 10.79 -3.35 -10.34
C THR A 14 11.76 -4.49 -10.06
N GLN A 15 12.85 -4.16 -9.39
CA GLN A 15 13.80 -5.18 -8.94
C GLN A 15 14.19 -4.90 -7.51
N VAL A 16 14.25 -5.97 -6.72
CA VAL A 16 14.69 -5.92 -5.33
C VAL A 16 16.19 -5.65 -5.31
N SER A 17 16.55 -4.41 -4.97
CA SER A 17 17.93 -3.97 -4.84
C SER A 17 18.50 -4.29 -3.44
N PRO A 18 19.83 -4.33 -3.25
CA PRO A 18 20.44 -4.43 -1.92
C PRO A 18 20.00 -3.31 -0.97
N LYS A 19 19.72 -2.11 -1.51
CA LYS A 19 19.15 -0.98 -0.75
C LYS A 19 17.77 -1.32 -0.20
N THR A 20 16.92 -1.96 -1.00
CA THR A 20 15.59 -2.42 -0.58
C THR A 20 15.70 -3.42 0.57
N LEU A 21 16.55 -4.44 0.41
CA LEU A 21 16.78 -5.45 1.46
C LEU A 21 17.31 -4.83 2.76
N ALA A 22 18.24 -3.88 2.67
CA ALA A 22 18.77 -3.17 3.82
C ALA A 22 17.69 -2.35 4.53
N LYS A 23 16.86 -1.63 3.77
CA LYS A 23 15.76 -0.83 4.33
C LYS A 23 14.69 -1.71 4.97
N THR A 24 14.35 -2.85 4.37
CA THR A 24 13.45 -3.83 4.99
C THR A 24 13.96 -4.31 6.34
N LYS A 25 15.25 -4.71 6.41
CA LYS A 25 15.86 -5.17 7.67
C LYS A 25 15.92 -4.08 8.74
N GLU A 26 16.03 -2.81 8.34
CA GLU A 26 15.95 -1.67 9.25
C GLU A 26 14.53 -1.57 9.82
N LEU A 27 13.52 -1.46 8.96
CA LEU A 27 12.13 -1.26 9.36
C LEU A 27 11.55 -2.44 10.15
N GLN A 28 11.95 -3.68 9.83
CA GLN A 28 11.48 -4.86 10.57
C GLN A 28 12.01 -4.95 12.00
N LYS A 29 13.07 -4.21 12.35
CA LYS A 29 13.53 -4.13 13.75
C LYS A 29 12.62 -3.26 14.60
N ASP A 30 11.85 -2.39 13.96
CA ASP A 30 10.92 -1.51 14.64
C ASP A 30 9.62 -2.27 14.94
N GLU A 31 9.18 -2.23 16.19
CA GLU A 31 7.87 -2.78 16.55
C GLU A 31 6.73 -1.98 15.88
N ILE A 32 6.95 -0.68 15.66
CA ILE A 32 6.04 0.24 14.99
C ILE A 32 6.81 1.09 13.98
N ILE A 33 6.40 1.01 12.72
CA ILE A 33 6.99 1.69 11.59
C ILE A 33 6.21 2.98 11.29
N ALA A 34 6.91 4.09 11.04
CA ALA A 34 6.29 5.33 10.61
C ALA A 34 5.53 5.15 9.29
N THR A 35 4.34 5.73 9.15
CA THR A 35 3.55 5.63 7.91
C THR A 35 4.28 6.21 6.70
N VAL A 36 5.05 7.29 6.90
CA VAL A 36 5.92 7.89 5.86
C VAL A 36 7.03 6.96 5.38
N ALA A 37 7.37 5.91 6.14
CA ALA A 37 8.39 4.95 5.71
C ALA A 37 7.96 4.13 4.48
N ILE A 38 6.66 4.07 4.16
CA ILE A 38 6.16 3.41 2.94
C ILE A 38 6.70 4.09 1.70
N GLU A 39 6.62 5.42 1.64
CA GLU A 39 7.16 6.23 0.54
C GLU A 39 8.66 5.96 0.37
N GLY A 40 9.43 6.12 1.45
CA GLY A 40 10.88 5.94 1.41
C GLY A 40 11.32 4.51 1.13
N TRP A 41 10.49 3.50 1.42
CA TRP A 41 10.74 2.12 1.04
C TRP A 41 10.41 1.86 -0.43
N LEU A 42 9.27 2.36 -0.93
CA LEU A 42 8.91 2.22 -2.34
C LEU A 42 9.89 2.97 -3.26
N ASP A 43 10.46 4.09 -2.82
CA ASP A 43 11.56 4.78 -3.51
C ASP A 43 12.80 3.90 -3.73
N THR A 44 13.02 2.86 -2.89
CA THR A 44 14.14 1.95 -3.09
C THR A 44 13.91 0.95 -4.22
N LEU A 45 12.64 0.72 -4.60
CA LEU A 45 12.23 -0.04 -5.77
C LEU A 45 12.12 0.87 -7.00
N ASP A 46 11.37 1.96 -6.87
CA ASP A 46 11.10 2.93 -7.93
C ASP A 46 10.62 4.26 -7.35
N VAL A 47 11.32 5.36 -7.68
CA VAL A 47 10.96 6.72 -7.27
C VAL A 47 9.56 7.12 -7.73
N ALA A 48 9.06 6.56 -8.84
CA ALA A 48 7.69 6.81 -9.29
C ALA A 48 6.63 6.21 -8.34
N LEU A 49 6.95 5.10 -7.66
CA LEU A 49 6.05 4.50 -6.67
C LEU A 49 6.04 5.31 -5.37
N GLY A 50 7.20 5.73 -4.88
CA GLY A 50 7.26 6.60 -3.70
C GLY A 50 6.59 7.94 -3.96
N GLY A 51 6.89 8.59 -5.10
CA GLY A 51 6.22 9.82 -5.51
C GLY A 51 4.69 9.70 -5.63
N MET A 52 4.17 8.55 -6.08
CA MET A 52 2.73 8.30 -6.05
C MET A 52 2.15 8.28 -4.63
N ILE A 53 2.85 7.65 -3.67
CA ILE A 53 2.40 7.62 -2.28
C ILE A 53 2.46 9.02 -1.66
N PHE A 54 3.51 9.79 -1.97
CA PHE A 54 3.64 11.18 -1.57
C PHE A 54 2.45 12.01 -2.07
N ASP A 55 2.16 11.96 -3.37
CA ASP A 55 1.04 12.69 -4.00
C ASP A 55 -0.33 12.27 -3.46
N MET A 56 -0.48 11.00 -3.07
CA MET A 56 -1.72 10.49 -2.48
C MET A 56 -1.92 10.94 -1.03
N GLY A 57 -0.83 11.04 -0.27
CA GLY A 57 -0.83 11.23 1.17
C GLY A 57 -1.05 9.91 1.94
N THR A 58 -0.30 9.74 3.03
CA THR A 58 -0.34 8.51 3.85
C THR A 58 -1.69 8.27 4.52
N GLU A 59 -2.42 9.33 4.92
CA GLU A 59 -3.76 9.19 5.49
C GLU A 59 -4.76 8.59 4.49
N ASN A 60 -4.74 9.08 3.26
CA ASN A 60 -5.59 8.55 2.20
C ASN A 60 -5.21 7.11 1.86
N LEU A 61 -3.90 6.80 1.78
CA LEU A 61 -3.41 5.44 1.56
C LEU A 61 -3.95 4.47 2.61
N LEU A 62 -3.89 4.83 3.89
CA LEU A 62 -4.40 3.99 4.98
C LEU A 62 -5.92 3.82 4.88
N LYS A 63 -6.65 4.92 4.61
CA LYS A 63 -8.10 4.89 4.47
C LYS A 63 -8.56 3.96 3.34
N ILE A 64 -7.89 3.98 2.19
CA ILE A 64 -8.28 3.18 1.02
C ILE A 64 -7.74 1.75 1.03
N SER A 65 -6.60 1.51 1.69
CA SER A 65 -6.06 0.15 1.88
C SER A 65 -6.78 -0.61 3.01
N GLY A 66 -7.50 0.10 3.88
CA GLY A 66 -8.18 -0.49 5.04
C GLY A 66 -7.26 -0.84 6.20
N VAL A 67 -5.95 -0.54 6.08
CA VAL A 67 -4.96 -0.88 7.10
C VAL A 67 -4.98 0.13 8.24
N ALA A 68 -5.13 -0.38 9.47
CA ALA A 68 -5.18 0.43 10.67
C ALA A 68 -3.78 0.74 11.22
N THR A 69 -3.61 1.94 11.76
CA THR A 69 -2.44 2.26 12.58
C THR A 69 -2.67 1.85 14.03
N VAL A 70 -1.57 1.66 14.74
CA VAL A 70 -1.58 1.37 16.18
C VAL A 70 -0.78 2.44 16.91
N SER A 71 -1.27 2.83 18.08
CA SER A 71 -0.55 3.69 19.00
C SER A 71 0.21 2.85 20.02
N ARG A 72 1.50 3.12 20.17
CA ARG A 72 2.34 2.58 21.24
C ARG A 72 2.88 3.70 22.08
N PHE A 73 2.97 3.44 23.38
CA PHE A 73 3.45 4.41 24.34
C PHE A 73 4.66 3.83 25.05
N GLN A 74 5.69 4.65 25.24
CA GLN A 74 6.77 4.27 26.15
C GLN A 74 6.16 4.11 27.55
N ARG A 75 6.53 3.01 28.21
CA ARG A 75 6.09 2.75 29.58
C ARG A 75 6.57 3.90 30.48
N PRO A 76 5.65 4.68 31.09
CA PRO A 76 6.04 5.82 31.91
C PRO A 76 6.85 5.35 33.12
N LYS A 77 7.95 6.05 33.42
CA LYS A 77 8.70 5.88 34.67
C LYS A 77 8.16 6.84 35.73
N VAL A 78 8.44 6.53 36.99
CA VAL A 78 7.95 7.30 38.17
C VAL A 78 8.28 8.80 38.08
N ARG A 79 9.38 9.16 37.41
CA ARG A 79 9.84 10.55 37.26
C ARG A 79 9.27 11.28 36.04
N ASP A 80 8.62 10.55 35.13
CA ASP A 80 8.17 11.11 33.86
C ASP A 80 6.90 11.93 34.11
N LYS A 81 6.89 13.19 33.63
CA LYS A 81 5.74 14.10 33.75
C LYS A 81 4.83 14.08 32.53
N SER A 82 5.21 13.33 31.50
CA SER A 82 4.49 13.19 30.23
C SER A 82 4.66 11.78 29.69
N VAL A 83 3.67 11.34 28.90
CA VAL A 83 3.72 10.06 28.18
C VAL A 83 4.14 10.34 26.75
N TYR A 84 5.17 9.64 26.28
CA TYR A 84 5.61 9.70 24.89
C TYR A 84 5.00 8.54 24.12
N GLY A 85 4.25 8.87 23.07
CA GLY A 85 3.60 7.91 22.19
C GLY A 85 4.05 8.05 20.75
N PHE A 86 3.97 6.96 20.02
CA PHE A 86 4.19 6.89 18.59
C PHE A 86 3.03 6.14 17.94
N THR A 87 2.52 6.66 16.84
CA THR A 87 1.47 6.01 16.04
C THR A 87 2.07 5.61 14.70
N GLY A 88 1.84 4.37 14.30
CA GLY A 88 2.35 3.85 13.05
C GLY A 88 1.83 2.46 12.74
N LEU A 89 2.57 1.72 11.93
CA LEU A 89 2.19 0.43 11.38
C LEU A 89 2.98 -0.68 12.05
N ARG A 90 2.32 -1.82 12.29
CA ARG A 90 3.09 -3.04 12.59
C ARG A 90 3.75 -3.54 11.31
N PRO A 91 4.82 -4.36 11.40
CA PRO A 91 5.44 -4.96 10.23
C PRO A 91 4.46 -5.69 9.29
N ALA A 92 3.49 -6.42 9.85
CA ALA A 92 2.45 -7.07 9.06
C ALA A 92 1.54 -6.06 8.33
N SER A 93 1.15 -4.97 9.01
CA SER A 93 0.36 -3.88 8.43
C SER A 93 1.11 -3.20 7.28
N PHE A 94 2.43 -3.01 7.41
CA PHE A 94 3.27 -2.48 6.33
C PHE A 94 3.23 -3.40 5.10
N ALA A 95 3.43 -4.71 5.30
CA ALA A 95 3.35 -5.69 4.23
C ALA A 95 1.95 -5.78 3.60
N ALA A 96 0.88 -5.65 4.39
CA ALA A 96 -0.49 -5.64 3.89
C ALA A 96 -0.73 -4.49 2.90
N ILE A 97 -0.16 -3.31 3.14
CA ILE A 97 -0.21 -2.19 2.19
C ILE A 97 0.54 -2.52 0.90
N LEU A 98 1.72 -3.15 0.98
CA LEU A 98 2.45 -3.59 -0.21
C LEU A 98 1.63 -4.61 -1.01
N ILE A 99 1.03 -5.60 -0.35
CA ILE A 99 0.13 -6.59 -0.97
C ILE A 99 -1.05 -5.91 -1.64
N TRP A 100 -1.67 -4.93 -1.00
CA TRP A 100 -2.77 -4.16 -1.58
C TRP A 100 -2.32 -3.42 -2.85
N LEU A 101 -1.17 -2.75 -2.83
CA LEU A 101 -0.58 -2.13 -4.01
C LEU A 101 -0.29 -3.16 -5.12
N GLU A 102 0.22 -4.34 -4.75
CA GLU A 102 0.48 -5.42 -5.71
C GLU A 102 -0.81 -5.85 -6.43
N ARG A 103 -1.90 -6.01 -5.67
CA ARG A 103 -3.21 -6.36 -6.21
C ARG A 103 -3.77 -5.29 -7.15
N LEU A 104 -3.45 -4.01 -6.94
CA LEU A 104 -3.80 -2.95 -7.88
C LEU A 104 -2.98 -2.99 -9.19
N GLY A 105 -1.88 -3.73 -9.23
CA GLY A 105 -1.03 -3.91 -10.40
C GLY A 105 0.35 -3.25 -10.32
N PHE A 106 0.74 -2.77 -9.14
CA PHE A 106 2.10 -2.29 -8.89
C PHE A 106 3.04 -3.46 -8.59
N ASP A 107 4.28 -3.39 -9.06
CA ASP A 107 5.28 -4.41 -8.69
C ASP A 107 5.97 -3.91 -7.41
N THR A 108 5.60 -4.48 -6.25
CA THR A 108 6.04 -3.98 -4.94
C THR A 108 6.81 -5.00 -4.11
N HIS A 109 6.97 -6.23 -4.61
CA HIS A 109 7.70 -7.30 -3.93
C HIS A 109 7.36 -7.46 -2.43
N PRO A 110 6.07 -7.59 -2.05
CA PRO A 110 5.65 -7.69 -0.65
C PRO A 110 6.32 -8.85 0.09
N GLU A 111 6.72 -9.91 -0.61
CA GLU A 111 7.42 -11.08 -0.07
C GLU A 111 8.70 -10.71 0.66
N VAL A 112 9.41 -9.69 0.18
CA VAL A 112 10.63 -9.19 0.82
C VAL A 112 10.35 -8.76 2.26
N PHE A 113 9.15 -8.24 2.52
CA PHE A 113 8.76 -7.71 3.81
C PHE A 113 8.06 -8.74 4.70
N TYR A 114 7.16 -9.56 4.18
CA TYR A 114 6.43 -10.51 5.03
C TYR A 114 7.16 -11.83 5.26
N GLU A 115 8.07 -12.28 4.39
CA GLU A 115 8.69 -13.62 4.50
C GLU A 115 9.31 -13.89 5.88
N PRO A 116 10.07 -12.95 6.48
CA PRO A 116 10.62 -13.14 7.83
C PRO A 116 9.57 -13.26 8.93
N LEU A 117 8.35 -12.79 8.69
CA LEU A 117 7.23 -12.81 9.65
C LEU A 117 6.41 -14.09 9.56
N ILE A 118 6.41 -14.78 8.41
CA ILE A 118 5.49 -15.88 8.10
C ILE A 118 5.58 -17.04 9.09
N GLU A 119 6.78 -17.46 9.47
CA GLU A 119 6.93 -18.60 10.39
C GLU A 119 6.37 -18.26 11.78
N GLY A 120 6.54 -17.02 12.24
CA GLY A 120 5.89 -16.54 13.47
C GLY A 120 4.37 -16.58 13.36
N ILE A 121 3.82 -16.05 12.27
CA ILE A 121 2.38 -16.02 11.99
C ILE A 121 1.78 -17.45 11.96
N LYS A 122 2.47 -18.43 11.36
CA LYS A 122 1.99 -19.83 11.30
C LYS A 122 1.94 -20.51 12.66
N LEU A 123 2.84 -20.15 13.58
CA LEU A 123 2.92 -20.73 14.92
C LEU A 123 1.97 -20.03 15.91
N SER A 124 1.50 -18.84 15.58
CA SER A 124 0.57 -18.08 16.41
C SER A 124 -0.79 -18.76 16.53
N LYS A 125 -1.34 -18.79 17.76
CA LYS A 125 -2.68 -19.32 18.02
C LYS A 125 -3.78 -18.46 17.39
N TYR A 126 -3.57 -17.14 17.36
CA TYR A 126 -4.46 -16.15 16.78
C TYR A 126 -3.62 -15.18 15.98
N ILE A 127 -4.15 -14.74 14.85
CA ILE A 127 -3.53 -13.76 13.97
C ILE A 127 -4.56 -12.68 13.64
N ASP A 128 -4.10 -11.47 13.40
CA ASP A 128 -4.97 -10.37 12.98
C ASP A 128 -5.16 -10.31 11.45
N GLU A 129 -5.97 -9.36 10.99
CA GLU A 129 -6.33 -9.20 9.57
C GLU A 129 -5.11 -8.93 8.66
N ASP A 130 -4.13 -8.17 9.13
CA ASP A 130 -2.93 -7.84 8.34
C ASP A 130 -1.99 -9.05 8.24
N GLU A 131 -1.80 -9.76 9.36
CA GLU A 131 -1.05 -11.02 9.41
C GLU A 131 -1.70 -12.11 8.55
N LEU A 132 -3.03 -12.16 8.59
CA LEU A 132 -3.85 -13.06 7.80
C LEU A 132 -3.72 -12.75 6.30
N THR A 133 -3.68 -11.47 5.93
CA THR A 133 -3.41 -11.01 4.56
C THR A 133 -2.03 -11.47 4.08
N CYS A 134 -1.00 -11.32 4.92
CA CYS A 134 0.36 -11.81 4.61
C CYS A 134 0.39 -13.33 4.43
N LEU A 135 -0.28 -14.07 5.33
CA LEU A 135 -0.33 -15.52 5.29
C LEU A 135 -1.04 -16.01 4.02
N TRP A 136 -2.14 -15.40 3.62
CA TRP A 136 -2.83 -15.74 2.37
C TRP A 136 -1.94 -15.46 1.17
N HIS A 137 -1.34 -14.27 1.11
CA HIS A 137 -0.44 -13.91 0.02
C HIS A 137 0.71 -14.90 -0.15
N SER A 138 1.31 -15.37 0.97
CA SER A 138 2.39 -16.37 0.94
C SER A 138 1.99 -17.73 0.36
N LYS A 139 0.69 -18.06 0.38
CA LYS A 139 0.13 -19.33 -0.13
C LYS A 139 -0.39 -19.22 -1.54
N GLU A 140 -0.67 -18.01 -2.01
CA GLU A 140 -1.27 -17.77 -3.31
C GLU A 140 -0.23 -17.81 -4.44
N THR A 141 -0.55 -18.52 -5.51
CA THR A 141 0.32 -18.65 -6.70
C THR A 141 0.01 -17.57 -7.75
N LYS A 142 0.05 -16.29 -7.34
CA LYS A 142 -0.04 -15.09 -8.22
C LYS A 142 -1.34 -14.89 -9.02
N ARG A 143 -2.44 -15.57 -8.66
CA ARG A 143 -3.76 -15.42 -9.31
C ARG A 143 -4.80 -14.84 -8.35
N PHE A 144 -4.53 -13.63 -7.87
CA PHE A 144 -5.46 -12.90 -7.02
C PHE A 144 -6.66 -12.41 -7.85
N GLN A 145 -7.87 -12.69 -7.37
CA GLN A 145 -9.03 -11.91 -7.80
C GLN A 145 -8.88 -10.50 -7.23
N THR A 146 -9.00 -9.50 -8.10
CA THR A 146 -8.98 -8.10 -7.69
C THR A 146 -10.31 -7.49 -8.08
N ARG A 147 -10.91 -6.71 -7.18
CA ARG A 147 -12.14 -5.98 -7.47
C ARG A 147 -12.19 -4.71 -6.62
N GLU A 148 -11.47 -3.71 -7.08
CA GLU A 148 -11.36 -2.42 -6.41
C GLU A 148 -12.15 -1.38 -7.18
N TYR A 149 -12.88 -0.52 -6.47
CA TYR A 149 -13.66 0.56 -7.07
C TYR A 149 -13.50 1.84 -6.25
N PHE A 150 -12.95 2.86 -6.89
CA PHE A 150 -12.70 4.17 -6.33
C PHE A 150 -13.58 5.19 -7.05
N VAL A 151 -14.21 6.09 -6.31
CA VAL A 151 -15.09 7.15 -6.84
C VAL A 151 -14.77 8.46 -6.15
N ASP A 152 -14.70 9.54 -6.92
CA ASP A 152 -14.72 10.90 -6.41
C ASP A 152 -16.14 11.28 -6.02
N THR A 153 -16.41 11.30 -4.72
CA THR A 153 -17.70 11.73 -4.19
C THR A 153 -17.77 13.23 -3.92
N GLU A 154 -16.64 13.94 -3.98
CA GLU A 154 -16.55 15.34 -3.57
C GLU A 154 -16.54 16.28 -4.79
N THR A 155 -15.83 15.90 -5.85
CA THR A 155 -15.68 16.72 -7.05
C THR A 155 -16.83 16.49 -8.03
N LYS A 156 -17.58 17.54 -8.36
CA LYS A 156 -18.56 17.49 -9.46
C LYS A 156 -17.84 17.58 -10.80
N ILE A 157 -17.61 16.43 -11.43
CA ILE A 157 -16.96 16.34 -12.74
C ILE A 157 -18.03 16.31 -13.84
N THR A 158 -17.91 17.21 -14.82
CA THR A 158 -18.83 17.30 -15.98
C THR A 158 -18.13 16.85 -17.25
N GLY A 159 -18.87 16.22 -18.18
CA GLY A 159 -18.28 15.75 -19.44
C GLY A 159 -17.35 14.57 -19.22
N VAL A 160 -17.90 13.45 -18.75
CA VAL A 160 -17.12 12.25 -18.43
C VAL A 160 -16.99 11.35 -19.65
N LYS A 161 -15.76 10.95 -19.97
CA LYS A 161 -15.43 9.88 -20.91
C LYS A 161 -15.01 8.63 -20.15
N ARG A 162 -15.55 7.47 -20.55
CA ARG A 162 -15.12 6.17 -20.06
C ARG A 162 -14.13 5.52 -21.01
N GLU A 163 -13.10 4.91 -20.44
CA GLU A 163 -12.07 4.21 -21.18
C GLU A 163 -11.70 2.92 -20.44
N ILE A 164 -11.49 1.84 -21.19
CA ILE A 164 -11.02 0.58 -20.64
C ILE A 164 -9.58 0.38 -21.08
N VAL A 165 -8.69 0.26 -20.10
CA VAL A 165 -7.27 0.03 -20.32
C VAL A 165 -6.89 -1.34 -19.75
N ARG A 166 -6.04 -2.06 -20.47
CA ARG A 166 -5.43 -3.29 -19.95
C ARG A 166 -4.28 -2.92 -19.04
N GLY A 167 -4.43 -3.23 -17.76
CA GLY A 167 -3.39 -3.11 -16.76
C GLY A 167 -2.42 -4.29 -16.81
N ARG A 168 -1.49 -4.29 -15.86
CA ARG A 168 -0.46 -5.32 -15.75
C ARG A 168 -1.05 -6.63 -15.23
N ASN A 169 -0.35 -7.73 -15.49
CA ASN A 169 -0.72 -9.06 -15.00
C ASN A 169 -2.15 -9.51 -15.39
N GLY A 170 -2.73 -8.94 -16.45
CA GLY A 170 -4.09 -9.25 -16.91
C GLY A 170 -5.21 -8.49 -16.20
N LEU A 171 -4.88 -7.45 -15.42
CA LEU A 171 -5.88 -6.55 -14.83
C LEU A 171 -6.61 -5.75 -15.92
N THR A 172 -7.87 -5.46 -15.67
CA THR A 172 -8.66 -4.51 -16.45
C THR A 172 -8.93 -3.29 -15.60
N ILE A 173 -8.67 -2.12 -16.15
CA ILE A 173 -8.87 -0.82 -15.51
C ILE A 173 -9.93 -0.08 -16.31
N ASP A 174 -11.12 0.06 -15.75
CA ASP A 174 -12.17 0.94 -16.28
C ASP A 174 -12.04 2.30 -15.58
N ILE A 175 -11.85 3.35 -16.38
CA ILE A 175 -11.61 4.70 -15.90
C ILE A 175 -12.64 5.65 -16.46
N ALA A 176 -13.26 6.42 -15.57
CA ALA A 176 -14.09 7.56 -15.90
C ALA A 176 -13.30 8.83 -15.65
N ARG A 177 -13.00 9.59 -16.72
CA ARG A 177 -12.23 10.84 -16.64
C ARG A 177 -12.94 11.99 -17.34
N SER A 178 -12.70 13.20 -16.86
CA SER A 178 -13.19 14.42 -17.48
C SER A 178 -12.62 14.59 -18.89
N THR A 179 -13.40 15.19 -19.78
CA THR A 179 -12.95 15.64 -21.11
C THR A 179 -12.29 17.01 -21.08
N ASP A 180 -12.28 17.69 -19.92
CA ASP A 180 -11.54 18.94 -19.75
C ASP A 180 -10.02 18.73 -19.78
N PRO A 181 -9.22 19.80 -19.96
CA PRO A 181 -7.76 19.69 -20.01
C PRO A 181 -7.10 19.18 -18.73
N LEU A 182 -7.82 19.19 -17.60
CA LEU A 182 -7.30 18.70 -16.31
C LEU A 182 -7.44 17.17 -16.20
N GLU A 183 -8.22 16.55 -17.08
CA GLU A 183 -8.48 15.11 -17.14
C GLU A 183 -8.80 14.52 -15.75
N LEU A 184 -9.70 15.19 -15.01
CA LEU A 184 -10.03 14.78 -13.65
C LEU A 184 -10.63 13.36 -13.60
N ILE A 185 -10.11 12.49 -12.72
CA ILE A 185 -10.62 11.12 -12.57
C ILE A 185 -11.83 11.11 -11.65
N GLU A 186 -12.99 10.77 -12.21
CA GLU A 186 -14.24 10.57 -11.48
C GLU A 186 -14.28 9.20 -10.83
N SER A 187 -13.89 8.15 -11.55
CA SER A 187 -13.85 6.81 -10.97
C SER A 187 -12.81 5.92 -11.62
N LEU A 188 -12.31 4.98 -10.82
CA LEU A 188 -11.34 3.97 -11.22
C LEU A 188 -11.82 2.62 -10.71
N ARG A 189 -12.05 1.69 -11.63
CA ARG A 189 -12.41 0.31 -11.30
C ARG A 189 -11.32 -0.63 -11.80
N ILE A 190 -10.71 -1.38 -10.89
CA ILE A 190 -9.63 -2.32 -11.19
C ILE A 190 -10.12 -3.73 -10.90
N TYR A 191 -10.05 -4.61 -11.89
CA TYR A 191 -10.54 -5.98 -11.71
C TYR A 191 -9.80 -7.04 -12.54
N ARG A 192 -9.84 -8.27 -12.04
CA ARG A 192 -9.36 -9.48 -12.72
C ARG A 192 -10.31 -10.64 -12.48
#